data_AF-A0A9R1S8W2-F1
#
_entry.id   AF-A0A9R1S8W2-F1
#
_cell.length_a   1.000
_cell.length_b   1.000
_cell.length_c   1.000
_cell.angle_alpha   90.00
_cell.angle_beta   90.00
_cell.angle_gamma   90.00
#
_symmetry.space_group_name_H-M   'P 1'
#
loop_
_entity.id
_entity.type
_entity.pdbx_description
1 polymer ?
#
loop_
_entity_poly.entity_id
_entity_poly.type
_entity_poly.pdbx_seq_one_letter_code
_entity_poly.pdbx_strand_id
1 'polypeptide(L)'
;MSAAGAGPGPGAEAQMGKDRDVVRLERESVIPVMKPKLIMKLAYLIERENDREEFVKLCKRMEYTIRAWYHLQFDDMMELYALFDPVQGAKKLQQQNFSSEEIDTLEQNFLTYLFQMMEKSNFNILSDDEVELAHSGQYLLNLPIKVDEAKLDNKLLSKYFKEHHHDNLPEFCDKYVIFRRGIGLDRTSDFFFMEKVDMVITRTWRWLLQKTRLQRLFLRKKKVKPVIDSKKNDDLVGEGDDKELYIERIRLETMNLSLRNLIGKVTIQEPTFEEVIVLYRKKSPKGQDDRAIQVKHFKNIPMADMELVLPEKKNPSLTPMDWVQFIVSVVIGLVSRVKLV
;
A
#
# COMPACT_ATOMS: atom_id res chain seq x y z
N MET A 1 29.04 -19.75 -54.38
CA MET A 1 29.21 -20.45 -53.09
C MET A 1 28.61 -19.56 -52.02
N SER A 2 27.39 -19.89 -51.58
CA SER A 2 26.60 -19.10 -50.63
C SER A 2 26.65 -19.81 -49.28
N ALA A 3 27.15 -19.16 -48.23
CA ALA A 3 27.17 -19.71 -46.89
C ALA A 3 25.97 -19.14 -46.11
N ALA A 4 24.97 -20.00 -45.89
CA ALA A 4 23.84 -19.73 -45.02
C ALA A 4 24.29 -19.80 -43.55
N GLY A 5 24.15 -18.70 -42.81
CA GLY A 5 24.35 -18.65 -41.37
C GLY A 5 23.13 -19.25 -40.66
N ALA A 6 23.36 -20.33 -39.90
CA ALA A 6 22.37 -20.97 -39.06
C ALA A 6 21.90 -20.02 -37.94
N GLY A 7 20.60 -19.75 -37.86
CA GLY A 7 19.98 -19.06 -36.74
C GLY A 7 20.02 -19.89 -35.46
N PRO A 8 20.00 -19.27 -34.27
CA PRO A 8 19.95 -20.00 -33.02
C PRO A 8 18.59 -20.71 -32.91
N GLY A 9 18.63 -22.02 -32.64
CA GLY A 9 17.43 -22.85 -32.50
C GLY A 9 16.55 -22.46 -31.29
N PRO A 10 15.29 -22.90 -31.26
CA PRO A 10 14.27 -22.51 -30.28
C PRO A 10 14.45 -23.22 -28.92
N GLY A 11 15.68 -23.25 -28.41
CA GLY A 11 16.05 -23.95 -27.18
C GLY A 11 16.57 -23.04 -26.06
N ALA A 12 16.60 -21.71 -26.26
CA ALA A 12 17.21 -20.78 -25.32
C ALA A 12 16.21 -20.11 -24.33
N GLU A 13 14.90 -20.27 -24.52
CA GLU A 13 13.89 -19.59 -23.69
C GLU A 13 13.34 -20.44 -22.52
N ALA A 14 13.75 -21.71 -22.38
CA ALA A 14 13.20 -22.62 -21.39
C ALA A 14 14.11 -22.91 -20.18
N GLN A 15 14.98 -21.96 -19.78
CA GLN A 15 15.78 -22.06 -18.55
C GLN A 15 15.84 -20.74 -17.74
N MET A 16 14.77 -19.94 -17.73
CA MET A 16 14.62 -18.90 -16.69
C MET A 16 14.13 -19.55 -15.38
N GLY A 17 14.92 -19.35 -14.33
CA GLY A 17 14.93 -20.13 -13.09
C GLY A 17 13.61 -20.19 -12.32
N LYS A 18 13.36 -21.37 -11.77
CA LYS A 18 12.22 -21.80 -10.95
C LYS A 18 12.10 -21.16 -9.56
N ASP A 19 12.80 -20.05 -9.28
CA ASP A 19 13.05 -19.59 -7.90
C ASP A 19 12.99 -18.06 -7.71
N ARG A 20 12.29 -17.33 -8.58
CA ARG A 20 12.09 -15.87 -8.43
C ARG A 20 10.66 -15.57 -8.02
N ASP A 21 10.50 -14.91 -6.88
CA ASP A 21 9.21 -14.40 -6.39
C ASP A 21 8.86 -13.15 -7.20
N VAL A 22 8.01 -13.29 -8.22
CA VAL A 22 7.63 -12.21 -9.13
C VAL A 22 6.17 -11.85 -8.89
N VAL A 23 5.92 -10.56 -8.73
CA VAL A 23 4.60 -10.03 -8.48
C VAL A 23 4.08 -9.30 -9.70
N ARG A 24 2.85 -9.66 -10.05
CA ARG A 24 2.08 -9.04 -11.13
C ARG A 24 1.33 -7.85 -10.56
N LEU A 25 1.55 -6.69 -11.16
CA LEU A 25 0.84 -5.46 -10.81
C LEU A 25 0.24 -4.85 -12.07
N GLU A 26 -0.90 -4.21 -11.90
CA GLU A 26 -1.53 -3.46 -12.99
C GLU A 26 -0.69 -2.20 -13.31
N ARG A 27 -0.51 -1.90 -14.60
CA ARG A 27 0.08 -0.62 -15.01
C ARG A 27 -0.82 0.52 -14.58
N GLU A 28 -0.21 1.52 -13.95
CA GLU A 28 -0.92 2.77 -13.68
C GLU A 28 -1.11 3.61 -14.95
N SER A 29 -2.22 4.34 -14.98
CA SER A 29 -2.55 5.31 -16.03
C SER A 29 -1.62 6.52 -15.95
N VAL A 30 -0.43 6.40 -16.56
CA VAL A 30 0.59 7.45 -16.60
C VAL A 30 0.89 7.86 -18.03
N ILE A 31 1.04 9.17 -18.25
CA ILE A 31 1.60 9.70 -19.49
C ILE A 31 3.12 9.78 -19.30
N PRO A 32 3.94 8.89 -19.89
CA PRO A 32 5.38 8.85 -19.66
C PRO A 32 6.15 9.98 -20.37
N VAL A 33 5.42 10.91 -21.00
CA VAL A 33 6.00 12.00 -21.79
C VAL A 33 6.00 13.27 -20.97
N MET A 34 7.19 13.80 -20.73
CA MET A 34 7.35 15.12 -20.10
C MET A 34 6.59 16.18 -20.89
N LYS A 35 5.69 16.89 -20.21
CA LYS A 35 4.85 17.94 -20.81
C LYS A 35 5.65 18.97 -21.63
N PRO A 36 6.81 19.51 -21.18
CA PRO A 36 7.59 20.45 -22.00
C PRO A 36 8.08 19.82 -23.30
N LYS A 37 8.47 18.54 -23.28
CA LYS A 37 8.91 17.80 -24.46
C LYS A 37 7.76 17.59 -25.45
N LEU A 38 6.56 17.31 -24.96
CA LEU A 38 5.37 17.20 -25.79
C LEU A 38 5.03 18.54 -26.46
N ILE A 39 4.96 19.62 -25.68
CA ILE A 39 4.68 20.97 -26.20
C ILE A 39 5.71 21.36 -27.26
N MET A 40 6.99 21.16 -26.97
CA MET A 40 8.08 21.49 -27.90
C MET A 40 7.97 20.70 -29.21
N LYS A 41 7.71 19.38 -29.14
CA LYS A 41 7.52 18.55 -30.34
C LYS A 41 6.32 19.00 -31.17
N LEU A 42 5.19 19.30 -30.52
CA LEU A 42 3.99 19.78 -31.22
C LEU A 42 4.23 21.15 -31.86
N ALA A 43 4.94 22.05 -31.17
CA ALA A 43 5.29 23.35 -31.71
C ALA A 43 6.18 23.23 -32.96
N TYR A 44 7.15 22.31 -32.98
CA TYR A 44 8.03 22.11 -34.15
C TYR A 44 7.30 21.60 -35.40
N LEU A 45 6.12 21.00 -35.26
CA LEU A 45 5.30 20.56 -36.40
C LEU A 45 4.59 21.72 -37.12
N ILE A 46 4.53 22.90 -36.50
CA ILE A 46 3.90 24.09 -37.08
C ILE A 46 4.90 24.77 -38.01
N GLU A 47 4.52 25.09 -39.25
CA GLU A 47 5.46 25.65 -40.25
C GLU A 47 5.84 27.10 -39.97
N ARG A 48 4.87 27.94 -39.57
CA ARG A 48 5.05 29.38 -39.38
C ARG A 48 5.53 29.70 -37.96
N GLU A 49 6.58 30.51 -37.86
CA GLU A 49 7.17 30.91 -36.56
C GLU A 49 6.17 31.65 -35.65
N ASN A 50 5.39 32.59 -36.20
CA ASN A 50 4.34 33.29 -35.43
C ASN A 50 3.31 32.33 -34.82
N ASP A 51 2.89 31.32 -35.57
CA ASP A 51 1.91 30.34 -35.11
C ASP A 51 2.50 29.42 -34.02
N ARG A 52 3.82 29.17 -34.04
CA ARG A 52 4.54 28.46 -32.96
C ARG A 52 4.47 29.22 -31.64
N GLU A 53 4.73 30.52 -31.68
CA GLU A 53 4.69 31.36 -30.47
C GLU A 53 3.28 31.42 -29.88
N GLU A 54 2.26 31.61 -30.73
CA GLU A 54 0.86 31.62 -30.31
C GLU A 54 0.42 30.27 -29.75
N PHE A 55 0.84 29.16 -30.35
CA PHE A 55 0.59 27.82 -29.80
C PHE A 55 1.19 27.64 -28.40
N VAL A 56 2.43 28.07 -28.17
CA VAL A 56 3.06 28.00 -26.84
C VAL A 56 2.32 28.89 -25.84
N LYS A 57 1.87 30.09 -26.24
CA LYS A 57 1.04 30.96 -25.40
C LYS A 57 -0.30 30.28 -25.06
N LEU A 58 -0.94 29.62 -26.02
CA LEU A 58 -2.17 28.85 -25.80
C LEU A 58 -1.96 27.74 -24.78
N CYS A 59 -0.90 26.91 -24.93
CA CYS A 59 -0.60 25.85 -23.96
C CYS A 59 -0.39 26.38 -22.54
N LYS A 60 0.29 27.54 -22.39
CA LYS A 60 0.46 28.20 -21.09
C LYS A 60 -0.87 28.70 -20.51
N ARG A 61 -1.73 29.32 -21.34
CA ARG A 61 -3.06 29.77 -20.90
C ARG A 61 -3.93 28.60 -20.45
N MET A 62 -3.97 27.51 -21.22
CA MET A 62 -4.68 26.29 -20.83
C MET A 62 -4.17 25.74 -19.50
N GLU A 63 -2.85 25.69 -19.29
CA GLU A 63 -2.28 25.26 -18.01
C GLU A 63 -2.75 26.13 -16.84
N TYR A 64 -2.69 27.45 -16.98
CA TYR A 64 -3.12 28.35 -15.91
C TYR A 64 -4.60 28.22 -15.61
N THR A 65 -5.45 28.12 -16.64
CA THR A 65 -6.89 27.93 -16.46
C THR A 65 -7.18 26.62 -15.73
N ILE A 66 -6.55 25.51 -16.14
CA ILE A 66 -6.72 24.21 -15.49
C ILE A 66 -6.22 24.25 -14.04
N ARG A 67 -5.05 24.85 -13.78
CA ARG A 67 -4.51 25.00 -12.43
C ARG A 67 -5.44 25.83 -11.54
N ALA A 68 -5.95 26.95 -12.04
CA ALA A 68 -6.89 27.79 -11.30
C ALA A 68 -8.19 27.06 -10.99
N TRP A 69 -8.73 26.30 -11.94
CA TRP A 69 -9.94 25.51 -11.73
C TRP A 69 -9.77 24.45 -10.63
N TYR A 70 -8.66 23.71 -10.63
CA TYR A 70 -8.37 22.75 -9.56
C TYR A 70 -8.10 23.42 -8.21
N HIS A 71 -7.50 24.60 -8.20
CA HIS A 71 -7.29 25.36 -6.97
C HIS A 71 -8.61 25.76 -6.33
N LEU A 72 -9.57 26.25 -7.11
CA LEU A 72 -10.91 26.58 -6.62
C LEU A 72 -11.63 25.35 -6.05
N GLN A 73 -11.59 24.22 -6.77
CA GLN A 73 -12.16 22.95 -6.27
C GLN A 73 -11.52 22.49 -4.95
N PHE A 74 -10.21 22.68 -4.82
CA PHE A 74 -9.49 22.37 -3.59
C PHE A 74 -9.92 23.29 -2.44
N ASP A 75 -10.05 24.59 -2.70
CA ASP A 75 -10.48 25.56 -1.69
C ASP A 75 -11.90 25.25 -1.18
N ASP A 76 -12.85 24.94 -2.10
CA ASP A 76 -14.22 24.53 -1.76
C ASP A 76 -14.23 23.26 -0.88
N MET A 77 -13.42 22.26 -1.23
CA MET A 77 -13.29 21.03 -0.44
C MET A 77 -12.68 21.31 0.94
N MET A 78 -11.68 22.19 1.01
CA MET A 78 -11.01 22.54 2.27
C MET A 78 -11.92 23.32 3.21
N GLU A 79 -12.81 24.15 2.68
CA GLU A 79 -13.83 24.83 3.47
C GLU A 79 -14.77 23.81 4.15
N LEU A 80 -15.22 22.81 3.41
CA LEU A 80 -16.02 21.70 3.97
C LEU A 80 -15.22 20.88 4.98
N TYR A 81 -13.98 20.51 4.66
CA TYR A 81 -13.12 19.74 5.56
C TYR A 81 -12.87 20.48 6.87
N ALA A 82 -12.80 21.81 6.85
CA ALA A 82 -12.56 22.61 8.03
C ALA A 82 -13.61 22.42 9.13
N LEU A 83 -14.84 21.99 8.79
CA LEU A 83 -15.90 21.62 9.73
C LEU A 83 -15.67 20.26 10.39
N PHE A 84 -14.94 19.36 9.72
CA PHE A 84 -14.66 18.00 10.16
C PHE A 84 -13.21 17.79 10.59
N ASP A 85 -12.42 18.86 10.64
CA ASP A 85 -11.03 18.82 11.09
C ASP A 85 -10.96 18.28 12.54
N PRO A 86 -10.06 17.31 12.82
CA PRO A 86 -9.96 16.71 14.15
C PRO A 86 -9.60 17.66 15.29
N VAL A 87 -9.04 18.83 15.00
CA VAL A 87 -8.57 19.79 16.02
C VAL A 87 -9.62 20.87 16.28
N GLN A 88 -10.20 21.43 15.22
CA GLN A 88 -11.08 22.60 15.33
C GLN A 88 -12.51 22.37 14.84
N GLY A 89 -12.79 21.27 14.14
CA GLY A 89 -14.07 21.01 13.48
C GLY A 89 -15.26 21.05 14.43
N ALA A 90 -15.17 20.35 15.57
CA ALA A 90 -16.22 20.32 16.58
C ALA A 90 -16.62 21.71 17.09
N LYS A 91 -15.65 22.63 17.25
CA LYS A 91 -15.92 24.01 17.67
C LYS A 91 -16.63 24.81 16.59
N LYS A 92 -16.25 24.62 15.32
CA LYS A 92 -16.88 25.31 14.18
C LYS A 92 -18.32 24.85 13.96
N LEU A 93 -18.57 23.54 14.07
CA LEU A 93 -19.92 22.98 14.03
C LEU A 93 -20.82 23.56 15.14
N GLN A 94 -20.30 23.67 16.37
CA GLN A 94 -21.03 24.28 17.48
C GLN A 94 -21.29 25.78 17.27
N GLN A 95 -20.34 26.53 16.70
CA GLN A 95 -20.49 27.96 16.44
C GLN A 95 -21.56 28.26 15.39
N GLN A 96 -21.70 27.40 14.38
CA GLN A 96 -22.64 27.59 13.28
C GLN A 96 -24.04 27.02 13.57
N ASN A 97 -24.23 26.29 14.69
CA ASN A 97 -25.51 25.75 15.14
C ASN A 97 -26.25 24.91 14.08
N PHE A 98 -25.51 24.11 13.31
CA PHE A 98 -26.12 23.19 12.34
C PHE A 98 -26.96 22.12 13.02
N SER A 99 -28.05 21.72 12.37
CA SER A 99 -28.80 20.52 12.73
C SER A 99 -28.01 19.25 12.38
N SER A 100 -28.35 18.13 13.02
CA SER A 100 -27.68 16.85 12.74
C SER A 100 -27.86 16.38 11.29
N GLU A 101 -28.97 16.73 10.64
CA GLU A 101 -29.25 16.34 9.24
C GLU A 101 -28.42 17.17 8.25
N GLU A 102 -28.23 18.46 8.53
CA GLU A 102 -27.35 19.32 7.74
C GLU A 102 -25.89 18.87 7.85
N ILE A 103 -25.43 18.52 9.06
CA ILE A 103 -24.09 17.98 9.28
C ILE A 103 -23.90 16.69 8.47
N ASP A 104 -24.86 15.77 8.54
CA ASP A 104 -24.80 14.52 7.78
C ASP A 104 -24.74 14.76 6.26
N THR A 105 -25.39 15.82 5.76
CA THR A 105 -25.35 16.20 4.34
C THR A 105 -23.98 16.79 3.97
N LEU A 106 -23.43 17.66 4.82
CA LEU A 106 -22.10 18.24 4.63
C LEU A 106 -21.00 17.17 4.69
N GLU A 107 -21.15 16.15 5.54
CA GLU A 107 -20.25 14.98 5.59
C GLU A 107 -20.23 14.25 4.24
N GLN A 108 -21.41 13.94 3.69
CA GLN A 108 -21.50 13.23 2.40
C GLN A 108 -20.98 14.11 1.25
N ASN A 109 -21.25 15.42 1.26
CA ASN A 109 -20.73 16.34 0.26
C ASN A 109 -19.19 16.37 0.28
N PHE A 110 -18.58 16.46 1.48
CA PHE A 110 -17.13 16.39 1.62
C PHE A 110 -16.57 15.08 1.03
N LEU A 111 -17.16 13.93 1.36
CA LEU A 111 -16.74 12.64 0.80
C LEU A 111 -16.87 12.60 -0.72
N THR A 112 -17.97 13.09 -1.27
CA THR A 112 -18.18 13.16 -2.72
C THR A 112 -17.08 13.96 -3.41
N TYR A 113 -16.75 15.15 -2.91
CA TYR A 113 -15.67 15.96 -3.48
C TYR A 113 -14.31 15.29 -3.33
N LEU A 114 -14.02 14.71 -2.16
CA LEU A 114 -12.77 14.02 -1.90
C LEU A 114 -12.58 12.84 -2.85
N PHE A 115 -13.57 11.95 -2.99
CA PHE A 115 -13.47 10.78 -3.87
C PHE A 115 -13.36 11.17 -5.35
N GLN A 116 -14.12 12.17 -5.80
CA GLN A 116 -13.97 12.71 -7.17
C GLN A 116 -12.56 13.28 -7.40
N MET A 117 -11.99 13.96 -6.40
CA MET A 117 -10.62 14.47 -6.48
C MET A 117 -9.60 13.34 -6.53
N MET A 118 -9.79 12.28 -5.75
CA MET A 118 -8.93 11.09 -5.77
C MET A 118 -8.95 10.41 -7.14
N GLU A 119 -10.14 10.18 -7.69
CA GLU A 119 -10.33 9.57 -9.01
C GLU A 119 -9.67 10.41 -10.12
N LYS A 120 -9.94 11.72 -10.17
CA LYS A 120 -9.30 12.64 -11.14
C LYS A 120 -7.77 12.71 -10.99
N SER A 121 -7.26 12.40 -9.81
CA SER A 121 -5.83 12.37 -9.50
C SER A 121 -5.19 10.99 -9.73
N ASN A 122 -5.92 10.06 -10.35
CA ASN A 122 -5.54 8.67 -10.61
C ASN A 122 -5.20 7.87 -9.35
N PHE A 123 -5.83 8.18 -8.22
CA PHE A 123 -5.77 7.30 -7.06
C PHE A 123 -6.79 6.18 -7.21
N ASN A 124 -6.36 4.98 -6.87
CA ASN A 124 -7.23 3.81 -6.80
C ASN A 124 -7.47 3.45 -5.33
N ILE A 125 -8.67 2.96 -5.04
CA ILE A 125 -8.92 2.30 -3.76
C ILE A 125 -8.17 0.97 -3.77
N LEU A 126 -7.50 0.69 -2.66
CA LEU A 126 -6.78 -0.56 -2.47
C LEU A 126 -7.74 -1.76 -2.55
N SER A 127 -7.44 -2.73 -3.41
CA SER A 127 -8.29 -3.93 -3.59
C SER A 127 -7.98 -5.05 -2.59
N ASP A 128 -8.90 -6.01 -2.42
CA ASP A 128 -8.65 -7.21 -1.60
C ASP A 128 -7.44 -8.01 -2.11
N ASP A 129 -7.24 -8.09 -3.43
CA ASP A 129 -6.08 -8.78 -4.02
C ASP A 129 -4.76 -8.11 -3.64
N GLU A 130 -4.71 -6.77 -3.64
CA GLU A 130 -3.55 -6.00 -3.20
C GLU A 130 -3.30 -6.14 -1.68
N VAL A 131 -4.38 -6.26 -0.90
CA VAL A 131 -4.32 -6.51 0.55
C VAL A 131 -3.77 -7.91 0.84
N GLU A 132 -4.26 -8.93 0.15
CA GLU A 132 -3.75 -10.30 0.27
C GLU A 132 -2.29 -10.39 -0.17
N LEU A 133 -1.94 -9.72 -1.27
CA LEU A 133 -0.58 -9.63 -1.75
C LEU A 133 0.35 -8.94 -0.75
N ALA A 134 -0.10 -7.87 -0.08
CA ALA A 134 0.63 -7.22 1.00
C ALA A 134 0.85 -8.15 2.20
N HIS A 135 -0.17 -8.94 2.58
CA HIS A 135 -0.07 -9.90 3.68
C HIS A 135 0.68 -11.19 3.35
N SER A 136 0.86 -11.51 2.06
CA SER A 136 1.53 -12.74 1.60
C SER A 136 3.04 -12.76 1.85
N GLY A 137 3.64 -11.67 2.34
CA GLY A 137 5.07 -11.53 2.48
C GLY A 137 5.55 -10.68 3.66
N GLN A 138 6.71 -11.01 4.21
CA GLN A 138 7.38 -10.21 5.24
C GLN A 138 8.56 -9.46 4.61
N TYR A 139 8.62 -8.13 4.77
CA TYR A 139 9.69 -7.31 4.20
C TYR A 139 10.78 -6.99 5.23
N LEU A 140 10.46 -6.24 6.30
CA LEU A 140 11.45 -5.84 7.30
C LEU A 140 10.98 -5.99 8.76
N LEU A 141 9.68 -5.87 9.04
CA LEU A 141 9.16 -5.85 10.41
C LEU A 141 7.92 -6.75 10.55
N ASN A 142 8.05 -7.84 11.31
CA ASN A 142 6.91 -8.65 11.73
C ASN A 142 6.27 -8.03 12.99
N LEU A 143 5.53 -6.96 12.81
CA LEU A 143 4.63 -6.48 13.84
C LEU A 143 3.24 -6.99 13.44
N PRO A 144 2.61 -7.95 14.15
CA PRO A 144 1.24 -8.35 13.85
C PRO A 144 0.29 -7.21 14.25
N ILE A 145 0.22 -6.16 13.44
CA ILE A 145 -0.54 -4.96 13.72
C ILE A 145 -1.93 -5.17 13.16
N LYS A 146 -2.85 -5.52 14.04
CA LYS A 146 -4.28 -5.53 13.72
C LYS A 146 -4.89 -4.18 14.02
N VAL A 147 -5.78 -3.73 13.14
CA VAL A 147 -6.63 -2.56 13.41
C VAL A 147 -7.54 -2.86 14.60
N ASP A 148 -7.69 -1.90 15.50
CA ASP A 148 -8.71 -1.92 16.53
C ASP A 148 -10.05 -1.39 15.99
N GLU A 149 -10.77 -2.25 15.29
CA GLU A 149 -12.07 -1.93 14.68
C GLU A 149 -13.09 -1.36 15.67
N ALA A 150 -12.97 -1.67 16.96
CA ALA A 150 -13.86 -1.15 17.99
C ALA A 150 -13.73 0.38 18.18
N LYS A 151 -12.59 0.96 17.79
CA LYS A 151 -12.30 2.40 17.87
C LYS A 151 -12.68 3.16 16.61
N LEU A 152 -13.10 2.48 15.56
CA LEU A 152 -13.47 3.09 14.28
C LEU A 152 -14.99 3.22 14.18
N ASP A 153 -15.42 4.32 13.56
CA ASP A 153 -16.80 4.45 13.14
C ASP A 153 -17.02 3.66 11.85
N ASN A 154 -18.20 3.06 11.72
CA ASN A 154 -18.61 2.33 10.53
C ASN A 154 -19.81 2.96 9.81
N LYS A 155 -20.33 4.10 10.28
CA LYS A 155 -21.53 4.73 9.69
C LYS A 155 -21.18 5.63 8.49
N LEU A 156 -20.09 6.39 8.59
CA LEU A 156 -19.71 7.42 7.61
C LEU A 156 -19.60 6.85 6.19
N LEU A 157 -18.70 5.88 6.03
CA LEU A 157 -18.35 5.30 4.74
C LEU A 157 -19.42 4.30 4.28
N SER A 158 -20.04 3.57 5.21
CA SER A 158 -21.20 2.72 4.88
C SER A 158 -22.35 3.49 4.25
N LYS A 159 -22.61 4.73 4.69
CA LYS A 159 -23.63 5.59 4.07
C LYS A 159 -23.21 5.99 2.66
N TYR A 160 -21.97 6.45 2.51
CA TYR A 160 -21.42 6.88 1.23
C TYR A 160 -21.47 5.78 0.16
N PHE A 161 -20.97 4.58 0.46
CA PHE A 161 -20.91 3.47 -0.50
C PHE A 161 -22.28 2.82 -0.79
N LYS A 162 -23.29 3.06 0.05
CA LYS A 162 -24.68 2.66 -0.28
C LYS A 162 -25.26 3.52 -1.39
N GLU A 163 -24.91 4.81 -1.41
CA GLU A 163 -25.38 5.78 -2.40
C GLU A 163 -24.49 5.77 -3.66
N HIS A 164 -23.19 5.44 -3.50
CA HIS A 164 -22.20 5.42 -4.58
C HIS A 164 -21.65 4.00 -4.74
N HIS A 165 -22.18 3.25 -5.71
CA HIS A 165 -21.69 1.92 -6.02
C HIS A 165 -20.26 1.99 -6.57
N HIS A 166 -19.39 1.14 -6.04
CA HIS A 166 -18.01 0.99 -6.49
C HIS A 166 -17.68 -0.50 -6.55
N ASP A 167 -17.03 -0.92 -7.62
CA ASP A 167 -16.61 -2.31 -7.80
C ASP A 167 -15.33 -2.58 -6.98
N ASN A 168 -15.12 -3.84 -6.59
CA ASN A 168 -13.89 -4.31 -5.94
C ASN A 168 -13.51 -3.59 -4.63
N LEU A 169 -14.51 -3.19 -3.83
CA LEU A 169 -14.26 -2.63 -2.50
C LEU A 169 -13.79 -3.70 -1.51
N PRO A 170 -12.72 -3.43 -0.73
CA PRO A 170 -12.26 -4.38 0.28
C PRO A 170 -13.23 -4.54 1.45
N GLU A 171 -13.13 -5.67 2.16
CA GLU A 171 -14.05 -6.03 3.26
C GLU A 171 -14.12 -4.98 4.39
N PHE A 172 -13.08 -4.14 4.56
CA PHE A 172 -12.98 -3.12 5.61
C PHE A 172 -13.42 -1.71 5.19
N CYS A 173 -13.91 -1.53 3.96
CA CYS A 173 -14.28 -0.22 3.41
C CYS A 173 -15.37 0.52 4.20
N ASP A 174 -16.12 -0.18 5.05
CA ASP A 174 -17.11 0.42 5.95
C ASP A 174 -16.49 1.28 7.05
N LYS A 175 -15.21 1.04 7.40
CA LYS A 175 -14.51 1.69 8.53
C LYS A 175 -13.42 2.65 8.09
N TYR A 176 -12.64 2.29 7.09
CA TYR A 176 -11.58 3.13 6.54
C TYR A 176 -11.34 2.80 5.07
N VAL A 177 -10.84 3.79 4.34
CA VAL A 177 -10.47 3.64 2.93
C VAL A 177 -9.00 3.98 2.76
N ILE A 178 -8.30 3.15 1.98
CA ILE A 178 -6.91 3.38 1.60
C ILE A 178 -6.90 3.68 0.10
N PHE A 179 -6.51 4.88 -0.25
CA PHE A 179 -6.20 5.29 -1.61
C PHE A 179 -4.71 5.08 -1.86
N ARG A 180 -4.36 4.51 -3.00
CA ARG A 180 -2.98 4.33 -3.44
C ARG A 180 -2.76 4.89 -4.83
N ARG A 181 -1.53 5.36 -5.09
CA ARG A 181 -1.06 5.80 -6.39
C ARG A 181 0.47 5.70 -6.46
N GLY A 182 0.99 5.44 -7.64
CA GLY A 182 2.40 5.22 -7.91
C GLY A 182 2.80 3.80 -7.53
N ILE A 183 3.45 3.10 -8.45
CA ILE A 183 4.17 1.85 -8.15
C ILE A 183 5.66 2.13 -8.28
N GLY A 184 6.32 2.23 -7.14
CA GLY A 184 7.76 2.39 -7.03
C GLY A 184 8.48 1.08 -6.73
N LEU A 185 9.80 1.18 -6.62
CA LEU A 185 10.68 0.09 -6.19
C LEU A 185 11.53 0.58 -5.02
N ASP A 186 11.36 -0.01 -3.85
CA ASP A 186 12.33 0.15 -2.78
C ASP A 186 13.41 -0.91 -2.92
N ARG A 187 14.67 -0.48 -2.88
CA ARG A 187 15.84 -1.34 -2.98
C ARG A 187 16.85 -0.92 -1.93
N THR A 188 16.92 -1.69 -0.85
CA THR A 188 17.83 -1.41 0.26
C THR A 188 18.94 -2.46 0.30
N SER A 189 20.19 -2.02 0.43
CA SER A 189 21.36 -2.91 0.54
C SER A 189 22.12 -2.63 1.82
N ASP A 190 21.92 -3.49 2.82
CA ASP A 190 22.56 -3.34 4.13
C ASP A 190 22.94 -4.70 4.72
N PHE A 191 23.58 -4.70 5.89
CA PHE A 191 23.99 -5.90 6.59
C PHE A 191 22.83 -6.61 7.28
N PHE A 192 21.76 -5.92 7.67
CA PHE A 192 20.53 -6.48 8.28
C PHE A 192 20.80 -7.53 9.37
N PHE A 193 21.77 -7.25 10.26
CA PHE A 193 22.26 -8.24 11.22
C PHE A 193 21.17 -8.72 12.19
N MET A 194 20.36 -7.81 12.73
CA MET A 194 19.32 -8.15 13.69
C MET A 194 18.19 -8.95 13.04
N GLU A 195 17.77 -8.56 11.84
CA GLU A 195 16.72 -9.19 11.06
C GLU A 195 17.13 -10.62 10.63
N LYS A 196 18.41 -10.79 10.26
CA LYS A 196 18.99 -12.10 9.97
C LYS A 196 19.02 -13.00 11.20
N VAL A 197 19.36 -12.46 12.38
CA VAL A 197 19.36 -13.22 13.64
C VAL A 197 17.93 -13.63 14.00
N ASP A 198 16.97 -12.72 13.94
CA ASP A 198 15.56 -13.03 14.24
C ASP A 198 14.98 -14.07 13.28
N MET A 199 15.35 -14.01 11.99
CA MET A 199 15.01 -15.04 11.02
C MET A 199 15.62 -16.41 11.38
N VAL A 200 16.88 -16.48 11.80
CA VAL A 200 17.52 -17.74 12.22
C VAL A 200 16.83 -18.31 13.46
N ILE A 201 16.50 -17.47 14.44
CA ILE A 201 15.74 -17.86 15.63
C ILE A 201 14.37 -18.40 15.23
N THR A 202 13.66 -17.70 14.34
CA THR A 202 12.33 -18.11 13.87
C THR A 202 12.38 -19.45 13.11
N ARG A 203 13.35 -19.65 12.22
CA ARG A 203 13.53 -20.92 11.49
C ARG A 203 13.86 -22.07 12.44
N THR A 204 14.76 -21.86 13.41
CA THR A 204 15.14 -22.88 14.40
C THR A 204 14.00 -23.20 15.37
N TRP A 205 13.24 -22.19 15.80
CA TRP A 205 12.05 -22.38 16.65
C TRP A 205 10.94 -23.13 15.92
N ARG A 206 10.67 -22.79 14.65
CA ARG A 206 9.70 -23.51 13.80
C ARG A 206 10.10 -24.98 13.62
N TRP A 207 11.38 -25.24 13.41
CA TRP A 207 11.93 -26.60 13.34
C TRP A 207 11.79 -27.37 14.66
N LEU A 208 12.09 -26.73 15.80
CA LEU A 208 11.94 -27.30 17.14
C LEU A 208 10.48 -27.63 17.46
N LEU A 209 9.56 -26.72 17.15
CA LEU A 209 8.11 -26.91 17.33
C LEU A 209 7.55 -28.02 16.42
N GLN A 210 8.03 -28.13 15.18
CA GLN A 210 7.66 -29.22 14.27
C GLN A 210 8.14 -30.58 14.77
N LYS A 211 9.37 -30.67 15.28
CA LYS A 211 9.92 -31.91 15.85
C LYS A 211 9.22 -32.34 17.13
N THR A 212 8.82 -31.41 17.98
CA THR A 212 8.18 -31.71 19.27
C THR A 212 6.67 -31.98 19.15
N ARG A 213 6.07 -31.97 17.94
CA ARG A 213 4.63 -32.20 17.66
C ARG A 213 3.66 -31.30 18.43
N LEU A 214 4.14 -30.24 19.12
CA LEU A 214 3.33 -29.28 19.87
C LEU A 214 2.44 -28.40 19.00
N GLN A 215 2.61 -28.42 17.67
CA GLN A 215 1.71 -27.76 16.73
C GLN A 215 0.24 -28.19 16.88
N ARG A 216 -0.05 -29.38 17.44
CA ARG A 216 -1.42 -29.83 17.71
C ARG A 216 -2.14 -29.01 18.79
N LEU A 217 -1.42 -28.30 19.66
CA LEU A 217 -2.01 -27.50 20.74
C LEU A 217 -2.33 -26.05 20.31
N PHE A 218 -1.79 -25.57 19.19
CA PHE A 218 -1.92 -24.18 18.74
C PHE A 218 -2.61 -23.98 17.38
N LEU A 219 -3.30 -24.99 16.85
CA LEU A 219 -4.05 -24.88 15.58
C LEU A 219 -5.56 -24.89 15.82
N ARG A 220 -6.13 -23.73 16.16
CA ARG A 220 -7.54 -23.45 15.91
C ARG A 220 -7.69 -23.24 14.40
N LYS A 221 -8.19 -24.26 13.69
CA LYS A 221 -8.43 -24.26 12.24
C LYS A 221 -9.17 -22.98 11.81
N LYS A 222 -8.50 -22.09 11.07
CA LYS A 222 -9.17 -21.16 10.16
C LYS A 222 -9.45 -21.92 8.87
N LYS A 223 -10.71 -22.01 8.47
CA LYS A 223 -11.12 -22.55 7.16
C LYS A 223 -10.57 -21.61 6.09
N VAL A 224 -9.55 -22.05 5.36
CA VAL A 224 -9.12 -21.44 4.10
C VAL A 224 -10.17 -21.83 3.05
N LYS A 225 -10.80 -20.84 2.41
CA LYS A 225 -11.58 -21.08 1.19
C LYS A 225 -10.59 -21.52 0.09
N PRO A 226 -10.93 -22.53 -0.72
CA PRO A 226 -10.08 -22.90 -1.84
C PRO A 226 -10.02 -21.73 -2.82
N VAL A 227 -8.79 -21.28 -3.10
CA VAL A 227 -8.47 -20.44 -4.26
C VAL A 227 -8.94 -21.21 -5.50
N ILE A 228 -9.77 -20.56 -6.31
CA ILE A 228 -10.20 -21.11 -7.59
C ILE A 228 -8.98 -21.08 -8.50
N ASP A 229 -8.43 -22.26 -8.78
CA ASP A 229 -7.46 -22.43 -9.87
C ASP A 229 -8.13 -22.00 -11.18
N SER A 230 -7.76 -20.82 -11.68
CA SER A 230 -8.13 -20.40 -13.03
C SER A 230 -7.45 -21.34 -14.02
N LYS A 231 -8.26 -22.18 -14.66
CA LYS A 231 -7.88 -23.10 -15.72
C LYS A 231 -7.02 -22.41 -16.78
N LYS A 232 -5.87 -23.02 -17.01
CA LYS A 232 -5.06 -22.94 -18.22
C LYS A 232 -5.95 -23.28 -19.44
N ASN A 233 -6.13 -22.33 -20.34
CA ASN A 233 -6.44 -22.62 -21.74
C ASN A 233 -5.35 -21.95 -22.57
N ASP A 234 -4.51 -22.79 -23.16
CA ASP A 234 -3.71 -22.45 -24.33
C ASP A 234 -4.65 -22.14 -25.51
N ASP A 235 -4.11 -21.37 -26.45
CA ASP A 235 -4.63 -21.01 -27.76
C ASP A 235 -5.63 -19.84 -27.79
N LEU A 236 -5.09 -18.63 -28.05
CA LEU A 236 -5.38 -17.84 -29.25
C LEU A 236 -4.45 -16.61 -29.29
N VAL A 237 -3.59 -16.56 -30.31
CA VAL A 237 -2.81 -15.39 -30.69
C VAL A 237 -3.77 -14.25 -31.07
N GLY A 238 -3.68 -13.13 -30.34
CA GLY A 238 -4.27 -11.86 -30.71
C GLY A 238 -3.38 -10.74 -30.19
N GLU A 239 -2.71 -10.03 -31.09
CA GLU A 239 -2.01 -8.78 -30.78
C GLU A 239 -2.97 -7.79 -30.11
N GLY A 240 -2.66 -7.36 -28.88
CA GLY A 240 -3.45 -6.35 -28.18
C GLY A 240 -3.09 -6.19 -26.70
N ASP A 241 -2.14 -5.28 -26.42
CA ASP A 241 -1.83 -4.63 -25.13
C ASP A 241 -1.34 -5.49 -23.94
N ASP A 242 -0.02 -5.51 -23.77
CA ASP A 242 0.68 -5.88 -22.52
C ASP A 242 0.33 -4.89 -21.38
N LYS A 243 -0.69 -5.23 -20.57
CA LYS A 243 -1.18 -4.42 -19.43
C LYS A 243 -0.53 -4.73 -18.07
N GLU A 244 0.33 -5.74 -17.99
CA GLU A 244 0.85 -6.26 -16.71
C GLU A 244 2.32 -5.86 -16.47
N LEU A 245 2.61 -5.30 -15.29
CA LEU A 245 3.98 -5.08 -14.80
C LEU A 245 4.41 -6.27 -13.94
N TYR A 246 5.62 -6.75 -14.21
CA TYR A 246 6.25 -7.82 -13.46
C TYR A 246 7.40 -7.25 -12.64
N ILE A 247 7.27 -7.28 -11.31
CA ILE A 247 8.29 -6.80 -10.38
C ILE A 247 8.82 -7.97 -9.56
N GLU A 248 10.14 -8.16 -9.58
CA GLU A 248 10.82 -9.16 -8.75
C GLU A 248 10.88 -8.70 -7.29
N ARG A 249 10.44 -9.55 -6.37
CA ARG A 249 10.56 -9.38 -4.93
C ARG A 249 11.78 -10.15 -4.44
N ILE A 250 12.64 -9.47 -3.70
CA ILE A 250 13.84 -10.06 -3.10
C ILE A 250 13.73 -9.85 -1.60
N ARG A 251 13.39 -10.91 -0.85
CA ARG A 251 13.12 -10.85 0.60
C ARG A 251 14.17 -11.60 1.40
N LEU A 252 14.48 -11.12 2.60
CA LEU A 252 15.37 -11.82 3.54
C LEU A 252 14.87 -13.24 3.87
N GLU A 253 13.56 -13.41 4.04
CA GLU A 253 12.96 -14.69 4.45
C GLU A 253 13.20 -15.83 3.47
N THR A 254 13.21 -15.54 2.16
CA THR A 254 13.38 -16.53 1.09
C THR A 254 14.84 -16.68 0.68
N MET A 255 15.76 -15.87 1.22
CA MET A 255 17.17 -16.00 0.90
C MET A 255 17.80 -17.25 1.51
N ASN A 256 18.70 -17.84 0.72
CA ASN A 256 19.60 -18.90 1.17
C ASN A 256 20.67 -18.31 2.10
N LEU A 257 20.49 -18.59 3.39
CA LEU A 257 21.41 -18.20 4.46
C LEU A 257 22.70 -19.05 4.37
N SER A 258 23.73 -18.52 3.74
CA SER A 258 25.11 -19.00 3.93
C SER A 258 25.79 -18.17 5.03
N LEU A 259 26.76 -18.74 5.75
CA LEU A 259 27.53 -18.00 6.78
C LEU A 259 28.19 -16.72 6.21
N ARG A 260 28.51 -16.72 4.91
CA ARG A 260 29.02 -15.55 4.19
C ARG A 260 27.94 -14.49 3.93
N ASN A 261 26.71 -14.91 3.62
CA ASN A 261 25.56 -14.00 3.42
C ASN A 261 25.02 -13.43 4.74
N LEU A 262 25.23 -14.13 5.87
CA LEU A 262 24.85 -13.64 7.19
C LEU A 262 25.70 -12.43 7.62
N ILE A 263 26.99 -12.42 7.28
CA ILE A 263 27.94 -11.37 7.66
C ILE A 263 28.08 -10.30 6.56
N GLY A 264 27.75 -10.64 5.31
CA GLY A 264 27.83 -9.74 4.15
C GLY A 264 26.61 -8.84 3.97
N LYS A 265 26.78 -7.78 3.17
CA LYS A 265 25.67 -6.94 2.69
C LYS A 265 24.72 -7.76 1.83
N VAL A 266 23.43 -7.55 2.02
CA VAL A 266 22.35 -8.21 1.29
C VAL A 266 21.44 -7.13 0.73
N THR A 267 21.04 -7.30 -0.53
CA THR A 267 20.06 -6.44 -1.19
C THR A 267 18.68 -7.04 -1.03
N ILE A 268 17.74 -6.23 -0.56
CA ILE A 268 16.32 -6.53 -0.46
C ILE A 268 15.59 -5.60 -1.44
N GLN A 269 14.51 -6.10 -2.04
CA GLN A 269 13.71 -5.36 -2.99
C GLN A 269 12.23 -5.66 -2.79
N GLU A 270 11.41 -4.63 -2.71
CA GLU A 270 9.95 -4.75 -2.63
C GLU A 270 9.29 -3.59 -3.41
N PRO A 271 8.18 -3.85 -4.11
CA PRO A 271 7.37 -2.79 -4.69
C PRO A 271 6.83 -1.85 -3.59
N THR A 272 6.75 -0.57 -3.91
CA THR A 272 6.19 0.45 -3.03
C THR A 272 4.98 1.11 -3.66
N PHE A 273 4.07 1.60 -2.81
CA PHE A 273 3.13 2.64 -3.20
C PHE A 273 3.81 4.00 -3.01
N GLU A 274 3.92 4.80 -4.07
CA GLU A 274 4.59 6.11 -3.98
C GLU A 274 3.81 7.09 -3.09
N GLU A 275 2.48 7.07 -3.21
CA GLU A 275 1.57 7.96 -2.49
C GLU A 275 0.39 7.14 -1.95
N VAL A 276 0.16 7.18 -0.63
CA VAL A 276 -0.93 6.49 0.05
C VAL A 276 -1.71 7.46 0.92
N ILE A 277 -3.02 7.49 0.78
CA ILE A 277 -3.91 8.33 1.59
C ILE A 277 -4.90 7.44 2.33
N VAL A 278 -5.01 7.64 3.65
CA VAL A 278 -5.91 6.87 4.51
C VAL A 278 -6.99 7.79 5.07
N LEU A 279 -8.24 7.43 4.81
CA LEU A 279 -9.44 8.14 5.25
C LEU A 279 -10.19 7.30 6.27
N TYR A 280 -10.47 7.84 7.45
CA TYR A 280 -11.25 7.14 8.48
C TYR A 280 -11.90 8.11 9.48
N ARG A 281 -12.89 7.63 10.24
CA ARG A 281 -13.47 8.35 11.38
C ARG A 281 -13.31 7.52 12.64
N LYS A 282 -12.94 8.19 13.75
CA LYS A 282 -12.90 7.53 15.06
C LYS A 282 -14.32 7.39 15.60
N LYS A 283 -14.55 6.32 16.35
CA LYS A 283 -15.78 6.14 17.09
C LYS A 283 -15.86 7.15 18.22
N SER A 284 -16.93 7.93 18.25
CA SER A 284 -17.12 8.96 19.26
C SER A 284 -17.31 8.33 20.66
N PRO A 285 -16.75 8.95 21.73
CA PRO A 285 -16.99 8.53 23.10
C PRO A 285 -18.49 8.60 23.44
N LYS A 286 -18.97 7.75 24.35
CA LYS A 286 -20.37 7.78 24.79
C LYS A 286 -20.74 9.17 25.30
N GLY A 287 -21.70 9.83 24.63
CA GLY A 287 -22.20 11.16 25.00
C GLY A 287 -21.55 12.34 24.29
N GLN A 288 -20.59 12.10 23.39
CA GLN A 288 -20.06 13.11 22.45
C GLN A 288 -20.39 12.70 21.02
N ASP A 289 -20.84 13.64 20.21
CA ASP A 289 -21.00 13.46 18.77
C ASP A 289 -19.77 14.02 18.04
N ASP A 290 -18.64 13.34 18.20
CA ASP A 290 -17.41 13.71 17.51
C ASP A 290 -17.51 13.28 16.04
N ARG A 291 -17.58 14.27 15.14
CA ARG A 291 -17.67 14.11 13.69
C ARG A 291 -16.33 14.29 12.97
N ALA A 292 -15.22 14.27 13.70
CA ALA A 292 -13.89 14.43 13.12
C ALA A 292 -13.56 13.35 12.07
N ILE A 293 -13.17 13.79 10.87
CA ILE A 293 -12.70 12.93 9.78
C ILE A 293 -11.19 13.03 9.70
N GLN A 294 -10.52 11.87 9.70
CA GLN A 294 -9.07 11.77 9.65
C GLN A 294 -8.62 11.47 8.22
N VAL A 295 -7.81 12.35 7.66
CA VAL A 295 -7.12 12.14 6.38
C VAL A 295 -5.62 12.13 6.64
N LYS A 296 -4.97 11.00 6.38
CA LYS A 296 -3.52 10.83 6.57
C LYS A 296 -2.84 10.54 5.26
N HIS A 297 -1.68 11.13 5.06
CA HIS A 297 -0.89 10.99 3.85
C HIS A 297 0.47 10.36 4.16
N PHE A 298 0.83 9.36 3.36
CA PHE A 298 2.06 8.60 3.45
C PHE A 298 2.72 8.51 2.09
N LYS A 299 4.05 8.39 2.08
CA LYS A 299 4.85 8.32 0.86
C LYS A 299 5.78 7.12 0.89
N ASN A 300 6.01 6.53 -0.28
CA ASN A 300 6.97 5.46 -0.50
C ASN A 300 6.79 4.30 0.51
N ILE A 301 5.56 3.80 0.62
CA ILE A 301 5.23 2.71 1.55
C ILE A 301 5.48 1.37 0.86
N PRO A 302 6.37 0.51 1.36
CA PRO A 302 6.51 -0.85 0.86
C PRO A 302 5.18 -1.59 0.94
N MET A 303 4.79 -2.29 -0.13
CA MET A 303 3.50 -3.00 -0.17
C MET A 303 3.38 -4.02 0.96
N ALA A 304 4.47 -4.72 1.28
CA ALA A 304 4.52 -5.67 2.40
C ALA A 304 4.44 -5.01 3.79
N ASP A 305 4.71 -3.70 3.90
CA ASP A 305 4.64 -2.95 5.16
C ASP A 305 3.39 -2.06 5.21
N MET A 306 2.33 -2.42 4.49
CA MET A 306 1.06 -1.67 4.48
C MET A 306 0.42 -1.57 5.88
N GLU A 307 0.78 -2.45 6.80
CA GLU A 307 0.40 -2.34 8.22
C GLU A 307 0.88 -1.03 8.87
N LEU A 308 1.88 -0.35 8.29
CA LEU A 308 2.34 0.96 8.73
C LEU A 308 1.30 2.06 8.53
N VAL A 309 0.43 1.96 7.52
CA VAL A 309 -0.56 2.99 7.22
C VAL A 309 -1.89 2.76 7.92
N LEU A 310 -2.10 1.56 8.49
CA LEU A 310 -3.36 1.18 9.12
C LEU A 310 -3.72 2.09 10.32
N PRO A 311 -5.00 2.51 10.43
CA PRO A 311 -5.47 3.34 11.54
C PRO A 311 -5.61 2.53 12.84
N GLU A 312 -5.58 3.23 13.98
CA GLU A 312 -5.90 2.68 15.32
C GLU A 312 -5.32 1.28 15.59
N LYS A 313 -4.00 1.16 15.43
CA LYS A 313 -3.22 -0.06 15.60
C LYS A 313 -3.37 -0.65 17.01
N LYS A 314 -3.59 -1.96 17.13
CA LYS A 314 -3.46 -2.69 18.39
C LYS A 314 -1.99 -2.81 18.76
N ASN A 315 -1.69 -2.75 20.06
CA ASN A 315 -0.32 -2.92 20.55
C ASN A 315 0.22 -4.28 20.10
N PRO A 316 1.44 -4.32 19.52
CA PRO A 316 2.00 -5.56 19.00
C PRO A 316 2.25 -6.56 20.13
N SER A 317 2.08 -7.85 19.83
CA SER A 317 2.68 -8.90 20.63
C SER A 317 4.21 -8.82 20.50
N LEU A 318 4.93 -9.10 21.59
CA LEU A 318 6.39 -9.10 21.65
C LEU A 318 7.01 -9.93 20.51
N THR A 319 8.09 -9.42 19.93
CA THR A 319 8.86 -10.13 18.89
C THR A 319 9.56 -11.36 19.50
N PRO A 320 9.95 -12.38 18.71
CA PRO A 320 10.67 -13.54 19.24
C PRO A 320 11.96 -13.16 19.98
N MET A 321 12.68 -12.14 19.52
CA MET A 321 13.87 -11.61 20.21
C MET A 321 13.53 -11.03 21.60
N ASP A 322 12.40 -10.32 21.73
CA ASP A 322 11.94 -9.81 23.03
C ASP A 322 11.67 -10.97 24.01
N TRP A 323 11.17 -12.11 23.53
CA TRP A 323 11.02 -13.32 24.33
C TRP A 323 12.37 -13.91 24.75
N VAL A 324 13.36 -13.93 23.85
CA VAL A 324 14.72 -14.39 24.19
C VAL A 324 15.36 -13.48 25.23
N GLN A 325 15.27 -12.16 25.07
CA GLN A 325 15.76 -11.18 26.06
C GLN A 325 15.01 -11.31 27.39
N PHE A 326 13.70 -11.56 27.36
CA PHE A 326 12.92 -11.82 28.57
C PHE A 326 13.40 -13.09 29.28
N ILE A 327 13.61 -14.19 28.55
CA ILE A 327 14.12 -15.44 29.12
C ILE A 327 15.53 -15.24 29.69
N VAL A 328 16.43 -14.59 28.95
CA VAL A 328 17.80 -14.30 29.39
C VAL A 328 17.79 -13.41 30.64
N SER A 329 16.99 -12.36 30.68
CA SER A 329 16.88 -11.48 31.85
C SER A 329 16.29 -12.21 33.07
N VAL A 330 15.31 -13.10 32.88
CA VAL A 330 14.77 -13.96 33.95
C VAL A 330 15.83 -14.94 34.47
N VAL A 331 16.60 -15.58 33.59
CA VAL A 331 17.69 -16.49 33.98
C VAL A 331 18.79 -15.75 34.73
N ILE A 332 19.23 -14.58 34.24
CA ILE A 332 20.22 -13.74 34.93
C ILE A 332 19.68 -13.31 36.31
N GLY A 333 18.40 -12.93 36.39
CA GLY A 333 17.72 -12.57 37.65
C GLY A 333 17.65 -13.72 38.66
N LEU A 334 17.40 -14.95 38.18
CA LEU A 334 17.41 -16.16 39.02
C LEU A 334 18.82 -16.50 39.51
N VAL A 335 19.83 -16.45 38.63
CA VAL A 335 21.23 -16.76 38.98
C VAL A 335 21.81 -15.71 39.93
N SER A 336 21.45 -14.44 39.76
CA SER A 336 21.88 -13.36 40.67
C SER A 336 21.22 -13.46 42.05
N ARG A 337 19.97 -13.95 42.16
CA ARG A 337 19.35 -14.26 43.45
C ARG A 337 19.99 -15.46 44.16
N VAL A 338 20.41 -16.49 43.43
CA VAL A 338 21.08 -17.67 44.00
C VAL A 338 22.50 -17.37 44.50
N LYS A 339 23.14 -16.30 44.02
CA LYS A 339 24.45 -15.82 44.52
C LYS A 339 24.36 -14.81 45.68
N LEU A 340 23.16 -14.36 46.04
CA LEU A 340 22.90 -13.36 47.09
C LEU A 340 22.24 -13.96 48.35
N VAL A 341 22.14 -15.29 48.40
CA VAL A 341 21.82 -16.12 49.58
C VAL A 341 23.04 -16.98 49.86
#